data_AF-A0A2K3K5S4-F1
#
_entry.id   AF-A0A2K3K5S4-F1
#
_cell.length_a   1.000
_cell.length_b   1.000
_cell.length_c   1.000
_cell.angle_alpha   90.00
_cell.angle_beta   90.00
_cell.angle_gamma   90.00
#
_symmetry.space_group_name_H-M   'P 1'
#
loop_
_entity.id
_entity.type
_entity.pdbx_description
1 polymer ?
#
loop_
_entity_poly.entity_id
_entity_poly.type
_entity_poly.pdbx_seq_one_letter_code
_entity_poly.pdbx_strand_id
1 'polypeptide(L)'
;LSIKILSREAVITGPKDSLWWRDVVGVGGKDEDCWFPSQVSSKVGNGKAISFWKEKWFGATPLRDLFPSLFAKELHKDCVVSDIIQLDNFELNWTRDWLTSLTHAESVEKAELEHLLFGLVLQSDIADRWRWNTDVTDILTALHKLWKNNVPSKVGVFGWRLLLDKLPTRANLASKGGGL
;
A
#
# COMPACT_ATOMS: atom_id res chain seq x y z
N LEU A 1 0.52 -6.82 10.29
CA LEU A 1 -0.10 -7.18 9.01
C LEU A 1 1.01 -7.13 7.96
N SER A 2 1.23 -8.20 7.20
CA SER A 2 2.40 -8.30 6.31
C SER A 2 2.41 -7.21 5.24
N ILE A 3 3.52 -6.48 5.18
CA ILE A 3 3.92 -5.44 4.21
C ILE A 3 3.77 -5.93 2.73
N LYS A 4 3.72 -7.24 2.51
CA LYS A 4 3.66 -7.86 1.18
C LYS A 4 2.30 -7.78 0.48
N ILE A 5 1.20 -7.41 1.15
CA ILE A 5 -0.16 -7.54 0.58
C ILE A 5 -0.42 -6.54 -0.55
N LEU A 6 -0.03 -5.28 -0.37
CA LEU A 6 -0.24 -4.21 -1.36
C LEU A 6 0.89 -4.09 -2.37
N SER A 7 1.94 -4.91 -2.21
CA SER A 7 3.11 -4.93 -3.07
C SER A 7 2.83 -5.41 -4.51
N ARG A 8 1.60 -5.90 -4.78
CA ARG A 8 1.16 -6.56 -6.03
C ARG A 8 2.11 -7.67 -6.50
N GLU A 9 3.05 -8.11 -5.67
CA GLU A 9 3.83 -9.31 -5.91
C GLU A 9 2.87 -10.49 -5.80
N ALA A 10 3.13 -11.55 -6.57
CA ALA A 10 2.41 -12.80 -6.41
C ALA A 10 2.45 -13.15 -4.91
N VAL A 11 1.30 -13.14 -4.26
CA VAL A 11 1.22 -13.44 -2.82
C VAL A 11 1.57 -14.92 -2.68
N ILE A 12 2.85 -15.20 -2.48
CA ILE A 12 3.34 -16.52 -2.10
C ILE A 12 2.93 -16.69 -0.64
N THR A 13 1.69 -17.16 -0.43
CA THR A 13 1.19 -17.47 0.90
C THR A 13 1.99 -18.64 1.45
N GLY A 14 2.70 -18.42 2.55
CA GLY A 14 3.36 -19.49 3.28
C GLY A 14 2.35 -20.30 4.10
N PRO A 15 2.73 -21.50 4.59
CA PRO A 15 1.86 -22.34 5.44
C PRO A 15 1.38 -21.67 6.74
N LYS A 16 1.98 -20.54 7.12
CA LYS A 16 1.67 -19.77 8.32
C LYS A 16 0.74 -18.57 8.06
N ASP A 17 0.43 -18.28 6.80
CA ASP A 17 -0.47 -17.19 6.46
C ASP A 17 -1.92 -17.61 6.67
N SER A 18 -2.76 -16.69 7.15
CA SER A 18 -4.17 -16.98 7.34
C SER A 18 -4.81 -17.35 6.02
N LEU A 19 -5.39 -18.56 5.96
CA LEU A 19 -6.21 -19.02 4.84
C LEU A 19 -7.27 -17.99 4.44
N TRP A 20 -7.78 -17.25 5.43
CA TRP A 20 -8.78 -16.22 5.22
C TRP A 20 -8.23 -14.99 4.46
N TRP A 21 -6.96 -14.61 4.70
CA TRP A 21 -6.33 -13.50 3.98
C TRP A 21 -5.97 -13.86 2.55
N ARG A 22 -5.63 -15.12 2.28
CA ARG A 22 -5.45 -15.63 0.91
C ARG A 22 -6.71 -15.43 0.08
N ASP A 23 -7.86 -15.76 0.65
CA ASP A 23 -9.13 -15.68 -0.04
C ASP A 23 -9.55 -14.22 -0.32
N VAL A 24 -9.18 -13.27 0.55
CA VAL A 24 -9.41 -11.81 0.35
C VAL A 24 -8.52 -11.22 -0.74
N VAL A 25 -7.25 -11.62 -0.83
CA VAL A 25 -6.35 -11.09 -1.87
C VAL A 25 -6.64 -11.68 -3.24
N GLY A 26 -7.15 -12.90 -3.31
CA GLY A 26 -7.62 -13.52 -4.55
C GLY A 26 -9.01 -13.07 -5.01
N VAL A 27 -9.64 -12.09 -4.34
CA VAL A 27 -10.95 -11.58 -4.76
C VAL A 27 -10.80 -10.86 -6.10
N GLY A 28 -11.37 -11.46 -7.13
CA GLY A 28 -11.26 -11.00 -8.51
C GLY A 28 -10.67 -12.04 -9.47
N GLY A 29 -9.98 -13.08 -8.98
CA GLY A 29 -9.43 -14.15 -9.83
C GLY A 29 -7.93 -14.42 -9.59
N LYS A 30 -7.28 -15.13 -10.51
CA LYS A 30 -5.82 -15.21 -10.61
C LYS A 30 -5.38 -14.28 -11.75
N ASP A 31 -4.29 -13.52 -11.54
CA ASP A 31 -3.74 -12.47 -12.42
C ASP A 31 -4.47 -11.10 -12.40
N GLU A 32 -4.41 -10.32 -13.50
CA GLU A 32 -4.80 -8.89 -13.62
C GLU A 32 -6.24 -8.56 -13.21
N ASP A 33 -7.07 -9.57 -12.94
CA ASP A 33 -8.48 -9.45 -12.59
C ASP A 33 -8.70 -9.26 -11.06
N CYS A 34 -7.61 -9.26 -10.27
CA CYS A 34 -7.61 -8.88 -8.84
C CYS A 34 -8.02 -7.41 -8.64
N TRP A 35 -9.33 -7.16 -8.60
CA TRP A 35 -9.88 -5.81 -8.44
C TRP A 35 -9.59 -5.22 -7.06
N PHE A 36 -9.48 -6.04 -6.00
CA PHE A 36 -9.33 -5.52 -4.64
C PHE A 36 -8.02 -4.72 -4.44
N PRO A 37 -6.82 -5.24 -4.79
CA PRO A 37 -5.58 -4.45 -4.71
C PRO A 37 -5.55 -3.21 -5.61
N SER A 38 -6.37 -3.15 -6.68
CA SER A 38 -6.42 -1.96 -7.53
C SER A 38 -7.17 -0.80 -6.88
N GLN A 39 -8.12 -1.10 -5.99
CA GLN A 39 -8.99 -0.15 -5.29
C GLN A 39 -8.43 0.34 -3.95
N VAL A 40 -7.30 -0.23 -3.48
CA VAL A 40 -6.69 0.11 -2.19
C VAL A 40 -5.36 0.83 -2.42
N SER A 41 -5.13 1.89 -1.66
CA SER A 41 -3.87 2.61 -1.52
C SER A 41 -3.48 2.72 -0.05
N SER A 42 -2.23 3.10 0.20
CA SER A 42 -1.73 3.38 1.54
C SER A 42 -1.66 4.90 1.75
N LYS A 43 -2.16 5.38 2.88
CA LYS A 43 -1.99 6.75 3.34
C LYS A 43 -0.83 6.78 4.33
N VAL A 44 0.26 7.43 3.93
CA VAL A 44 1.46 7.59 4.75
C VAL A 44 1.15 8.40 6.01
N GLY A 45 1.55 7.85 7.15
CA GLY A 45 1.68 8.53 8.43
C GLY A 45 3.16 8.56 8.81
N ASN A 46 3.57 7.62 9.67
CA ASN A 46 4.95 7.48 10.13
C ASN A 46 5.85 6.71 9.15
N GLY A 47 5.29 6.09 8.09
CA GLY A 47 6.04 5.45 7.01
C GLY A 47 6.67 4.11 7.37
N LYS A 48 6.40 3.55 8.56
CA LYS A 48 7.07 2.34 9.08
C LYS A 48 6.45 1.03 8.59
N ALA A 49 5.27 1.08 7.97
CA ALA A 49 4.50 -0.10 7.58
C ALA A 49 4.11 -0.11 6.10
N ILE A 50 4.65 0.80 5.30
CA ILE A 50 4.37 0.95 3.87
C ILE A 50 5.67 0.71 3.10
N SER A 51 5.66 -0.22 2.15
CA SER A 51 6.80 -0.41 1.24
C SER A 51 6.96 0.80 0.32
N PHE A 52 8.18 1.36 0.25
CA PHE A 52 8.48 2.52 -0.57
C PHE A 52 8.28 2.24 -2.06
N TRP A 53 8.78 1.11 -2.55
CA TRP A 53 8.76 0.81 -3.99
C TRP A 53 7.46 0.14 -4.45
N LYS A 54 6.87 -0.71 -3.60
CA LYS A 54 5.90 -1.71 -4.06
C LYS A 54 4.45 -1.33 -3.82
N GLU A 55 4.17 -0.37 -2.94
CA GLU A 55 2.81 0.03 -2.60
C GLU A 55 2.36 1.32 -3.29
N LYS A 56 1.05 1.46 -3.48
CA LYS A 56 0.41 2.71 -3.94
C LYS A 56 0.25 3.66 -2.76
N TRP A 57 1.31 4.34 -2.36
CA TRP A 57 1.25 5.33 -1.27
C TRP A 57 1.48 6.76 -1.75
N PHE A 58 2.04 6.91 -2.96
CA PHE A 58 2.27 8.17 -3.64
C PHE A 58 1.64 8.09 -5.03
N GLY A 59 0.44 8.66 -5.18
CA GLY A 59 -0.33 8.59 -6.42
C GLY A 59 -1.08 7.27 -6.64
N ALA A 60 -1.43 6.98 -7.90
CA ALA A 60 -2.28 5.84 -8.28
C ALA A 60 -1.52 4.54 -8.60
N THR A 61 -0.19 4.64 -8.76
CA THR A 61 0.69 3.58 -9.23
C THR A 61 1.89 3.45 -8.29
N PRO A 62 2.36 2.23 -7.97
CA PRO A 62 3.59 2.05 -7.19
C PRO A 62 4.82 2.70 -7.84
N LEU A 63 5.76 3.19 -7.04
CA LEU A 63 6.97 3.85 -7.54
C LEU A 63 7.85 2.93 -8.37
N ARG A 64 7.89 1.62 -8.11
CA ARG A 64 8.67 0.67 -8.92
C ARG A 64 8.18 0.56 -10.36
N ASP A 65 6.89 0.81 -10.59
CA ASP A 65 6.28 0.72 -11.91
C ASP A 65 6.52 2.04 -12.69
N LEU A 66 6.68 3.17 -11.97
CA LEU A 66 7.02 4.48 -12.54
C LEU A 66 8.53 4.64 -12.80
N PHE A 67 9.37 4.09 -11.91
CA PHE A 67 10.83 4.17 -11.96
C PHE A 67 11.47 2.76 -11.93
N PRO A 68 11.22 1.94 -12.96
CA PRO A 68 11.66 0.54 -12.98
C PRO A 68 13.18 0.37 -13.02
N SER A 69 13.90 1.33 -13.63
CA SER A 69 15.37 1.32 -13.70
C SER A 69 15.99 1.47 -12.30
N LEU A 70 15.50 2.45 -11.52
CA LEU A 70 15.90 2.70 -10.14
C LEU A 70 15.55 1.50 -9.27
N PHE A 71 14.31 0.98 -9.36
CA PHE A 71 13.93 -0.21 -8.60
C PHE A 71 14.83 -1.42 -8.90
N ALA A 72 15.27 -1.60 -10.15
CA ALA A 72 16.19 -2.68 -10.48
C ALA A 72 17.53 -2.52 -9.74
N LYS A 73 18.02 -1.28 -9.60
CA LYS A 73 19.26 -0.93 -8.90
C LYS A 73 19.13 -0.89 -7.38
N GLU A 74 17.92 -0.80 -6.83
CA GLU A 74 17.70 -0.80 -5.38
C GLU A 74 18.22 -2.11 -4.74
N LEU A 75 19.08 -1.97 -3.74
CA LEU A 75 19.62 -3.06 -2.94
C LEU A 75 18.56 -3.57 -1.96
N HIS A 76 17.83 -2.67 -1.32
CA HIS A 76 16.82 -2.97 -0.31
C HIS A 76 15.41 -2.83 -0.88
N LYS A 77 15.02 -3.71 -1.82
CA LYS A 77 13.71 -3.64 -2.50
C LYS A 77 12.50 -3.70 -1.56
N ASP A 78 12.69 -4.22 -0.35
CA ASP A 78 11.67 -4.32 0.70
C ASP A 78 11.71 -3.14 1.70
N CYS A 79 12.45 -2.06 1.42
CA CYS A 79 12.50 -0.87 2.26
C CYS A 79 11.12 -0.23 2.46
N VAL A 80 10.94 0.37 3.65
CA VAL A 80 9.73 1.11 3.98
C VAL A 80 9.92 2.60 3.74
N VAL A 81 8.83 3.36 3.67
CA VAL A 81 8.87 4.82 3.40
C VAL A 81 9.78 5.55 4.39
N SER A 82 9.77 5.17 5.67
CA SER A 82 10.63 5.80 6.70
C SER A 82 12.12 5.50 6.58
N ASP A 83 12.51 4.50 5.78
CA ASP A 83 13.93 4.20 5.54
C ASP A 83 14.54 5.22 4.56
N ILE A 84 13.71 5.70 3.61
CA ILE A 84 14.10 6.60 2.53
C ILE A 84 13.79 8.07 2.88
N ILE A 85 12.62 8.34 3.47
CA ILE A 85 12.18 9.70 3.82
C ILE A 85 12.43 9.93 5.31
N GLN A 86 13.41 10.77 5.65
CA GLN A 86 13.69 11.12 7.03
C GLN A 86 12.75 12.22 7.54
N LEU A 87 12.39 12.13 8.82
CA LEU A 87 11.43 13.02 9.48
C LEU A 87 11.93 14.46 9.64
N ASP A 88 13.25 14.68 9.63
CA ASP A 88 13.84 15.85 10.29
C ASP A 88 14.54 16.83 9.33
N ASN A 89 14.89 16.42 8.10
CA ASN A 89 15.74 17.22 7.21
C ASN A 89 15.22 17.37 5.76
N PHE A 90 14.06 16.81 5.40
CA PHE A 90 13.57 16.78 4.00
C PHE A 90 14.56 16.13 3.01
N GLU A 91 15.63 15.50 3.49
CA GLU A 91 16.60 14.82 2.66
C GLU A 91 16.19 13.36 2.52
N LEU A 92 16.23 12.89 1.28
CA LEU A 92 16.04 11.49 0.97
C LEU A 92 17.33 10.75 1.26
N ASN A 93 17.24 9.76 2.14
CA ASN A 93 18.36 8.93 2.56
C ASN A 93 18.67 7.90 1.48
N TRP A 94 19.42 8.32 0.46
CA TRP A 94 19.91 7.45 -0.63
C TRP A 94 21.29 6.85 -0.34
N THR A 95 21.82 7.03 0.87
CA THR A 95 23.26 7.26 1.08
C THR A 95 24.17 6.08 0.72
N ARG A 96 23.66 4.87 0.42
CA ARG A 96 24.47 3.82 -0.21
C ARG A 96 23.73 2.59 -0.79
N ASP A 97 22.47 2.74 -1.19
CA ASP A 97 21.59 1.59 -1.45
C ASP A 97 21.50 1.13 -2.91
N TRP A 98 22.32 1.66 -3.82
CA TRP A 98 22.34 1.17 -5.21
C TRP A 98 23.30 -0.02 -5.38
N LEU A 99 22.82 -1.09 -6.00
CA LEU A 99 23.59 -2.29 -6.32
C LEU A 99 24.82 -1.99 -7.18
N THR A 100 24.72 -0.97 -8.04
CA THR A 100 25.84 -0.45 -8.84
C THR A 100 25.71 1.07 -8.96
N SER A 101 26.77 1.75 -9.41
CA SER A 101 26.69 3.15 -9.82
C SER A 101 25.56 3.37 -10.83
N LEU A 102 24.85 4.48 -10.67
CA LEU A 102 23.83 4.92 -11.62
C LEU A 102 24.51 5.48 -12.88
N THR A 103 23.93 5.17 -14.03
CA THR A 103 24.21 5.84 -15.30
C THR A 103 23.73 7.29 -15.27
N HIS A 104 24.09 8.07 -16.28
CA HIS A 104 23.60 9.44 -16.40
C HIS A 104 22.07 9.50 -16.49
N ALA A 105 21.44 8.62 -17.28
CA ALA A 105 20.00 8.56 -17.42
C ALA A 105 19.30 8.20 -16.09
N GLU A 106 19.78 7.18 -15.39
CA GLU A 106 19.26 6.80 -14.07
C GLU A 106 19.46 7.92 -13.03
N SER A 107 20.54 8.71 -13.15
CA SER A 107 20.75 9.87 -12.28
C SER A 107 19.73 10.99 -12.52
N VAL A 108 19.29 11.17 -13.77
CA VAL A 108 18.20 12.10 -14.12
C VAL A 108 16.87 11.58 -13.57
N GLU A 109 16.54 10.30 -13.77
CA GLU A 109 15.34 9.68 -13.20
C GLU A 109 15.31 9.79 -11.66
N LYS A 110 16.47 9.61 -11.00
CA LYS A 110 16.60 9.82 -9.56
C LYS A 110 16.25 11.27 -9.18
N ALA A 111 16.79 12.26 -9.89
CA ALA A 111 16.50 13.66 -9.61
C ALA A 111 14.99 13.98 -9.80
N GLU A 112 14.33 13.37 -10.78
CA GLU A 112 12.88 13.50 -10.98
C GLU A 112 12.09 12.89 -9.80
N LEU A 113 12.48 11.71 -9.32
CA LEU A 113 11.88 11.10 -8.12
C LEU A 113 12.09 11.97 -6.88
N GLU A 114 13.30 12.52 -6.69
CA GLU A 114 13.59 13.43 -5.58
C GLU A 114 12.73 14.70 -5.64
N HIS A 115 12.57 15.27 -6.84
CA HIS A 115 11.70 16.42 -7.04
C HIS A 115 10.23 16.09 -6.78
N LEU A 116 9.78 14.91 -7.20
CA LEU A 116 8.41 14.44 -7.01
C LEU A 116 8.07 14.27 -5.52
N LEU A 117 9.02 13.81 -4.72
CA LEU A 117 8.86 13.59 -3.28
C LEU A 117 9.18 14.83 -2.44
N PHE A 118 9.62 15.92 -3.08
CA PHE A 118 10.01 17.14 -2.39
C PHE A 118 8.87 17.71 -1.52
N GLY A 119 9.19 18.04 -0.27
CA GLY A 119 8.24 18.60 0.67
C GLY A 119 7.31 17.58 1.35
N LEU A 120 7.46 16.27 1.08
CA LEU A 120 6.72 15.25 1.81
C LEU A 120 7.26 15.14 3.25
N VAL A 121 6.35 15.25 4.22
CA VAL A 121 6.67 15.17 5.66
C VAL A 121 5.94 13.98 6.28
N LEU A 122 6.71 13.12 6.95
CA LEU A 122 6.14 12.02 7.73
C LEU A 122 5.57 12.53 9.05
N GLN A 123 4.47 11.92 9.49
CA GLN A 123 3.81 12.24 10.75
C GLN A 123 4.13 11.15 11.77
N SER A 124 5.14 11.38 12.61
CA SER A 124 5.69 10.36 13.53
C SER A 124 4.66 9.80 14.53
N ASP A 125 3.70 10.62 14.92
CA ASP A 125 2.62 10.32 15.86
C ASP A 125 1.43 9.59 15.21
N ILE A 126 1.36 9.59 13.88
CA ILE A 126 0.25 9.02 13.12
C ILE A 126 0.70 7.70 12.47
N ALA A 127 0.03 6.60 12.82
CA ALA A 127 0.26 5.33 12.15
C ALA A 127 -0.18 5.37 10.69
N ASP A 128 0.53 4.61 9.84
CA ASP A 128 0.13 4.33 8.47
C ASP A 128 -1.26 3.69 8.40
N ARG A 129 -2.03 4.02 7.36
CA ARG A 129 -3.41 3.55 7.19
C ARG A 129 -3.67 3.14 5.76
N TRP A 130 -4.60 2.22 5.56
CA TRP A 130 -5.14 1.96 4.24
C TRP A 130 -6.18 3.01 3.87
N ARG A 131 -6.24 3.35 2.60
CA ARG A 131 -7.21 4.25 2.00
C ARG A 131 -7.85 3.54 0.81
N TRP A 132 -9.16 3.67 0.71
CA TRP A 132 -9.87 3.29 -0.49
C TRP A 132 -9.74 4.39 -1.53
N ASN A 133 -9.38 4.02 -2.76
CA ASN A 133 -9.37 4.91 -3.92
C ASN A 133 -10.82 5.07 -4.37
N THR A 134 -11.60 5.91 -3.71
CA THR A 134 -13.05 5.96 -3.96
C THR A 134 -13.57 7.35 -4.23
N ASP A 135 -14.15 7.52 -5.41
CA ASP A 135 -15.40 8.25 -5.57
C ASP A 135 -16.58 7.35 -5.07
N VAL A 136 -17.74 7.92 -4.73
CA VAL A 136 -18.91 7.17 -4.21
C VAL A 136 -19.36 6.07 -5.17
N THR A 137 -19.19 6.30 -6.48
CA THR A 137 -19.47 5.34 -7.55
C THR A 137 -18.56 4.10 -7.49
N ASP A 138 -17.31 4.27 -7.05
CA ASP A 138 -16.35 3.17 -6.94
C ASP A 138 -16.66 2.25 -5.76
N ILE A 139 -17.19 2.79 -4.64
CA ILE A 139 -17.62 1.98 -3.48
C ILE A 139 -18.78 1.07 -3.87
N LEU A 140 -19.79 1.59 -4.58
CA LEU A 140 -20.92 0.80 -5.03
C LEU A 140 -20.50 -0.28 -6.02
N THR A 141 -19.57 0.05 -6.91
CA THR A 141 -19.01 -0.90 -7.88
C THR A 141 -18.20 -2.00 -7.17
N ALA A 142 -17.36 -1.62 -6.21
CA ALA A 142 -16.58 -2.53 -5.36
C ALA A 142 -17.50 -3.47 -4.55
N LEU A 143 -18.58 -2.95 -3.97
CA LEU A 143 -19.57 -3.74 -3.25
C LEU A 143 -20.29 -4.71 -4.19
N HIS A 144 -20.74 -4.25 -5.36
CA HIS A 144 -21.33 -5.13 -6.38
C HIS A 144 -20.38 -6.25 -6.80
N LYS A 145 -19.09 -5.93 -7.02
CA LYS A 145 -18.08 -6.94 -7.36
C LYS A 145 -17.84 -7.90 -6.19
N LEU A 146 -17.76 -7.41 -4.95
CA LEU A 146 -17.58 -8.25 -3.77
C LEU A 146 -18.68 -9.30 -3.63
N TRP A 147 -19.94 -8.91 -3.80
CA TRP A 147 -21.10 -9.80 -3.65
C TRP A 147 -21.37 -10.69 -4.86
N LYS A 148 -20.79 -10.38 -6.04
CA LYS A 148 -20.84 -11.23 -7.24
C LYS A 148 -19.71 -12.27 -7.28
N ASN A 149 -18.67 -12.13 -6.48
CA ASN A 149 -17.56 -13.07 -6.43
C ASN A 149 -17.94 -14.35 -5.66
N ASN A 150 -17.42 -15.49 -6.09
CA ASN A 150 -17.63 -16.80 -5.44
C ASN A 150 -16.77 -16.94 -4.17
N VAL A 151 -16.95 -16.03 -3.22
CA VAL A 151 -16.25 -16.01 -1.93
C VAL A 151 -17.18 -16.50 -0.83
N PRO A 152 -16.65 -17.15 0.23
CA PRO A 152 -17.47 -17.51 1.38
C PRO A 152 -18.19 -16.30 1.97
N SER A 153 -19.43 -16.46 2.42
CA SER A 153 -20.28 -15.36 2.94
C SER A 153 -19.61 -14.53 4.04
N LYS A 154 -18.77 -15.16 4.88
CA LYS A 154 -17.97 -14.49 5.92
C LYS A 154 -16.93 -13.52 5.34
N VAL A 155 -16.34 -13.85 4.18
CA VAL A 155 -15.40 -12.98 3.43
C VAL A 155 -16.16 -11.79 2.84
N GLY A 156 -17.35 -12.03 2.27
CA GLY A 156 -18.24 -10.95 1.79
C GLY A 156 -18.66 -9.98 2.89
N VAL A 157 -19.09 -10.49 4.06
CA VAL A 157 -19.47 -9.64 5.21
C VAL A 157 -18.28 -8.84 5.74
N PHE A 158 -17.09 -9.43 5.82
CA PHE A 158 -15.90 -8.70 6.23
C PHE A 158 -15.51 -7.64 5.20
N GLY A 159 -15.48 -7.99 3.91
CA GLY A 159 -15.15 -7.05 2.83
C GLY A 159 -16.13 -5.88 2.80
N TRP A 160 -17.42 -6.12 3.04
CA TRP A 160 -18.43 -5.06 3.19
C TRP A 160 -18.16 -4.16 4.40
N ARG A 161 -17.85 -4.74 5.57
CA ARG A 161 -17.46 -3.95 6.75
C ARG A 161 -16.18 -3.16 6.52
N LEU A 162 -15.22 -3.71 5.80
CA LEU A 162 -13.97 -3.05 5.43
C LEU A 162 -14.21 -1.91 4.43
N LEU A 163 -15.05 -2.11 3.42
CA LEU A 163 -15.41 -1.11 2.40
C LEU A 163 -16.18 0.08 3.00
N LEU A 164 -16.97 -0.15 4.04
CA LEU A 164 -17.71 0.91 4.72
C LEU A 164 -16.95 1.57 5.88
N ASP A 165 -15.67 1.22 6.09
CA ASP A 165 -14.88 1.59 7.27
C ASP A 165 -15.60 1.27 8.61
N LYS A 166 -16.37 0.18 8.61
CA LYS A 166 -17.15 -0.33 9.76
C LYS A 166 -16.49 -1.53 10.43
N LEU A 167 -15.21 -1.78 10.16
CA LEU A 167 -14.50 -2.79 10.93
C LEU A 167 -14.39 -2.34 12.39
N PRO A 168 -14.65 -3.24 13.36
CA PRO A 168 -14.44 -2.96 14.77
C PRO A 168 -12.93 -2.90 15.05
N THR A 169 -12.30 -1.80 14.68
CA THR A 169 -10.95 -1.43 15.09
C THR A 169 -11.04 -0.66 16.41
N ARG A 170 -9.98 -0.66 17.23
CA ARG A 170 -9.92 0.12 18.48
C ARG A 170 -10.33 1.60 18.26
N ALA A 171 -9.96 2.18 17.12
CA ALA A 171 -10.34 3.54 16.73
C ALA A 171 -11.86 3.70 16.49
N ASN A 172 -12.50 2.75 15.80
CA ASN A 172 -13.95 2.77 15.54
C ASN A 172 -14.81 2.42 16.77
N LEU A 173 -14.22 1.80 17.79
CA LEU A 173 -14.86 1.61 19.09
C LEU A 173 -14.77 2.87 19.95
N ALA A 174 -13.66 3.61 19.88
CA ALA A 174 -13.50 4.87 20.61
C ALA A 174 -14.49 5.95 20.15
N SER A 175 -14.80 6.04 18.85
CA SER A 175 -15.81 6.97 18.32
C SER A 175 -17.25 6.61 18.68
N LYS A 176 -17.51 5.37 19.10
CA LYS A 176 -18.85 4.88 19.50
C LYS A 176 -19.07 4.84 21.02
N GLY A 177 -18.02 4.97 21.82
CA GLY A 177 -18.09 4.95 23.28
C GLY A 177 -18.35 6.31 23.95
N GLY A 178 -18.46 7.40 23.17
CA GLY A 178 -18.67 8.77 23.69
C GLY A 178 -20.13 9.15 23.89
N GLY A 179 -21.02 8.21 24.17
CA GLY A 179 -22.44 8.47 24.32
C GLY A 179 -23.12 7.47 25.22
N LEU A 180 -22.84 7.55 26.53
CA LEU A 180 -23.76 7.33 27.64
C LEU A 180 -23.27 8.15 28.84
#